data_AF-A0A1F7D9K4-F1
#
_entry.id   AF-A0A1F7D9K4-F1
#
_cell.length_a   1.000
_cell.length_b   1.000
_cell.length_c   1.000
_cell.angle_alpha   90.00
_cell.angle_beta   90.00
_cell.angle_gamma   90.00
#
_symmetry.space_group_name_H-M   'P 1'
#
loop_
_entity.id
_entity.type
_entity.pdbx_description
1 polymer ?
#
loop_
_entity_poly.entity_id
_entity_poly.type
_entity_poly.pdbx_seq_one_letter_code
_entity_poly.pdbx_strand_id
1 'polypeptide(L)'
;MRSRTLSLLALTLTLVSCGGDTPPPTEPETDEAWSSSSSQEAIAETHNVSFIGTIRPAGISIYMEGTHRLELGDGRFVLLSSETVDLNGYVGEEAEVTGSIRPTVEEGGTIMRVERIRLMESASVSSTPSSSAAAAASSSSSSLPSSSAPAASSVPATPPPASSAAASSVTDTPSVDLSAQIAAMAKQKLDTANWTQAYCAPPTIGFCVPIHRNWYFKSFGTASEALWHVEVGSQSIESVGEGAIAVNLVGGSLSTKGVADGTVRVDGSSVRGYREWTKDRHIEIVAPAALQAAVEYMTQHLSAMEAEPGA
;
A
#
# COMPACT_ATOMS: atom_id res chain seq x y z
N MET A 1 52.88 22.53 22.48
CA MET A 1 52.47 23.85 21.94
C MET A 1 50.97 24.00 22.16
N ARG A 2 50.51 24.89 23.05
CA ARG A 2 49.84 26.17 22.71
C ARG A 2 48.81 26.01 21.58
N SER A 3 47.51 25.91 21.92
CA SER A 3 46.52 27.02 21.90
C SER A 3 45.86 27.14 20.50
N ARG A 4 44.55 27.33 20.32
CA ARG A 4 43.63 28.24 21.03
C ARG A 4 42.17 27.72 21.08
N THR A 5 41.49 28.10 22.14
CA THR A 5 40.03 28.22 22.23
C THR A 5 39.55 29.54 21.61
N LEU A 6 38.41 29.53 20.90
CA LEU A 6 37.55 30.69 20.60
C LEU A 6 36.10 30.18 20.82
N SER A 7 35.38 30.63 21.86
CA SER A 7 34.75 31.94 22.05
C SER A 7 33.45 32.13 21.26
N LEU A 8 32.37 32.08 22.03
CA LEU A 8 30.99 32.41 21.68
C LEU A 8 30.84 33.67 20.82
N LEU A 9 29.81 33.68 19.97
CA LEU A 9 28.97 34.87 19.79
C LEU A 9 27.50 34.47 19.98
N ALA A 10 26.88 34.94 21.06
CA ALA A 10 25.43 34.84 21.25
C ALA A 10 24.78 36.10 20.67
N LEU A 11 23.86 35.93 19.71
CA LEU A 11 23.10 37.04 19.14
C LEU A 11 21.64 36.96 19.57
N THR A 12 21.34 37.58 20.71
CA THR A 12 19.97 37.73 21.22
C THR A 12 19.20 38.77 20.40
N LEU A 13 18.24 38.32 19.58
CA LEU A 13 17.35 39.21 18.85
C LEU A 13 16.04 39.42 19.63
N THR A 14 15.98 40.48 20.45
CA THR A 14 14.75 40.93 21.11
C THR A 14 13.93 41.77 20.13
N LEU A 15 12.77 41.27 19.68
CA LEU A 15 11.79 42.09 18.98
C LEU A 15 10.71 42.61 19.94
N VAL A 16 10.34 43.87 19.73
CA VAL A 16 9.63 44.72 20.68
C VAL A 16 8.12 44.57 20.54
N SER A 17 7.44 44.57 21.69
CA SER A 17 5.98 44.70 21.78
C SER A 17 5.55 46.14 21.47
N CYS A 18 4.59 46.30 20.56
CA CYS A 18 3.81 47.52 20.42
C CYS A 18 2.34 47.21 20.73
N GLY A 19 1.90 47.55 21.94
CA GLY A 19 0.47 47.57 22.28
C GLY A 19 -0.21 48.77 21.63
N GLY A 20 -1.30 48.51 20.89
CA GLY A 20 -2.19 49.53 20.33
C GLY A 20 -3.52 49.53 21.07
N ASP A 21 -3.61 50.30 22.15
CA ASP A 21 -4.83 50.49 22.93
C ASP A 21 -5.89 51.18 22.05
N THR A 22 -6.98 50.48 21.74
CA THR A 22 -8.05 50.97 20.85
C THR A 22 -9.39 50.85 21.58
N PRO A 23 -10.10 51.97 21.85
CA PRO A 23 -11.32 51.95 22.65
C PRO A 23 -12.48 51.27 21.91
N PRO A 24 -13.43 50.65 22.63
CA PRO A 24 -14.53 49.90 22.02
C PRO A 24 -15.58 50.83 21.41
N PRO A 25 -15.93 50.67 20.13
CA PRO A 25 -17.13 51.28 19.55
C PRO A 25 -18.35 50.38 19.80
N THR A 26 -19.34 50.97 20.46
CA THR A 26 -20.71 50.53 20.70
C THR A 26 -21.33 49.67 19.59
N GLU A 27 -22.05 48.62 20.01
CA GLU A 27 -22.86 47.73 19.18
C GLU A 27 -23.93 48.48 18.35
N PRO A 28 -24.17 48.01 17.12
CA PRO A 28 -25.52 47.92 16.58
C PRO A 28 -25.94 46.45 16.47
N GLU A 29 -26.93 46.05 17.26
CA GLU A 29 -27.65 44.78 17.07
C GLU A 29 -28.13 44.69 15.62
N THR A 30 -27.57 43.74 14.86
CA THR A 30 -27.97 43.49 13.47
C THR A 30 -28.10 41.98 13.28
N ASP A 31 -29.33 41.47 13.37
CA ASP A 31 -29.68 40.06 13.13
C ASP A 31 -29.59 39.72 11.63
N GLU A 32 -28.41 39.86 11.05
CA GLU A 32 -28.12 39.36 9.70
C GLU A 32 -27.98 37.84 9.76
N ALA A 33 -29.08 37.15 9.43
CA ALA A 33 -29.11 35.71 9.27
C ALA A 33 -28.09 35.29 8.21
N TRP A 34 -26.92 34.80 8.65
CA TRP A 34 -25.80 34.37 7.82
C TRP A 34 -26.19 33.12 7.02
N SER A 35 -26.94 33.35 5.95
CA SER A 35 -27.20 32.37 4.91
C SER A 35 -25.86 32.14 4.21
N SER A 36 -25.13 31.15 4.72
CA SER A 36 -23.94 30.59 4.08
C SER A 36 -24.33 29.99 2.74
N SER A 37 -24.49 30.87 1.75
CA SER A 37 -24.52 30.54 0.33
C SER A 37 -23.16 29.97 0.00
N SER A 38 -23.00 28.68 0.26
CA SER A 38 -21.89 27.87 -0.19
C SER A 38 -21.94 27.87 -1.72
N SER A 39 -21.32 28.88 -2.31
CA SER A 39 -20.99 28.92 -3.72
C SER A 39 -20.06 27.75 -3.99
N GLN A 40 -20.64 26.57 -4.24
CA GLN A 40 -19.93 25.42 -4.78
C GLN A 40 -19.30 25.91 -6.08
N GLU A 41 -18.00 26.15 -6.03
CA GLU A 41 -17.20 26.48 -7.19
C GLU A 41 -17.37 25.30 -8.16
N ALA A 42 -18.04 25.56 -9.28
CA ALA A 42 -18.42 24.50 -10.21
C ALA A 42 -17.15 23.99 -10.90
N ILE A 43 -16.56 22.94 -10.32
CA ILE A 43 -15.37 22.26 -10.84
C ILE A 43 -15.64 21.93 -12.31
N ALA A 44 -14.83 22.48 -13.20
CA ALA A 44 -15.07 22.39 -14.64
C ALA A 44 -14.92 20.93 -15.12
N GLU A 45 -16.04 20.26 -15.35
CA GLU A 45 -16.06 18.92 -15.97
C GLU A 45 -15.97 19.04 -17.50
N THR A 46 -15.13 18.22 -18.12
CA THR A 46 -15.04 18.11 -19.59
C THR A 46 -15.80 16.86 -20.03
N HIS A 47 -16.96 17.07 -20.66
CA HIS A 47 -17.88 16.00 -21.07
C HIS A 47 -17.44 15.28 -22.36
N ASN A 48 -17.91 14.04 -22.55
CA ASN A 48 -17.75 13.24 -23.76
C ASN A 48 -16.28 13.04 -24.19
N VAL A 49 -15.40 12.75 -23.22
CA VAL A 49 -14.02 12.31 -23.45
C VAL A 49 -13.99 10.79 -23.48
N SER A 50 -13.25 10.19 -24.42
CA SER A 50 -12.98 8.76 -24.44
C SER A 50 -11.49 8.44 -24.27
N PHE A 51 -11.21 7.34 -23.57
CA PHE A 51 -9.88 6.76 -23.40
C PHE A 51 -9.94 5.25 -23.67
N ILE A 52 -8.83 4.67 -24.09
CA ILE A 52 -8.67 3.23 -24.32
C ILE A 52 -7.59 2.71 -23.38
N GLY A 53 -7.86 1.59 -22.71
CA GLY A 53 -6.90 0.96 -21.80
C GLY A 53 -7.47 -0.28 -21.10
N THR A 54 -6.69 -0.86 -20.20
CA THR A 54 -7.11 -2.01 -19.38
C THR A 54 -7.78 -1.55 -18.09
N ILE A 55 -8.98 -2.05 -17.79
CA ILE A 55 -9.68 -1.73 -16.54
C ILE A 55 -9.12 -2.58 -15.40
N ARG A 56 -8.77 -1.94 -14.28
CA ARG A 56 -8.32 -2.56 -13.03
C ARG A 56 -9.12 -2.05 -11.83
N PRO A 57 -9.12 -2.76 -10.69
CA PRO A 57 -9.51 -2.16 -9.41
C PRO A 57 -8.62 -0.93 -9.14
N ALA A 58 -9.17 0.14 -8.54
CA ALA A 58 -8.39 1.36 -8.29
C ALA A 58 -7.15 1.09 -7.41
N GLY A 59 -7.29 0.15 -6.47
CA GLY A 59 -6.39 -0.04 -5.35
C GLY A 59 -6.81 0.83 -4.17
N ILE A 60 -5.92 0.98 -3.20
CA ILE A 60 -6.11 1.87 -2.06
C ILE A 60 -5.63 3.28 -2.42
N SER A 61 -6.55 4.23 -2.41
CA SER A 61 -6.31 5.68 -2.55
C SER A 61 -6.77 6.37 -1.28
N ILE A 62 -6.15 7.49 -0.91
CA ILE A 62 -6.44 8.14 0.39
C ILE A 62 -7.76 8.93 0.36
N TYR A 63 -8.22 9.32 -0.84
CA TYR A 63 -9.47 10.06 -1.04
C TYR A 63 -10.63 9.21 -1.58
N MET A 64 -10.37 7.97 -2.02
CA MET A 64 -11.39 6.99 -2.44
C MET A 64 -12.37 7.51 -3.52
N GLU A 65 -11.94 8.46 -4.36
CA GLU A 65 -12.84 9.14 -5.33
C GLU A 65 -13.33 8.21 -6.46
N GLY A 66 -12.56 7.17 -6.79
CA GLY A 66 -12.88 6.17 -7.82
C GLY A 66 -12.87 4.74 -7.29
N THR A 67 -13.65 3.86 -7.92
CA THR A 67 -13.70 2.43 -7.58
C THR A 67 -12.75 1.59 -8.42
N HIS A 68 -12.48 2.04 -9.65
CA HIS A 68 -11.62 1.38 -10.63
C HIS A 68 -10.59 2.36 -11.19
N ARG A 69 -9.62 1.87 -11.96
CA ARG A 69 -8.71 2.70 -12.76
C ARG A 69 -8.58 2.12 -14.17
N LEU A 70 -8.42 3.00 -15.15
CA LEU A 70 -8.08 2.65 -16.52
C LEU A 70 -6.57 2.81 -16.70
N GLU A 71 -5.84 1.71 -16.89
CA GLU A 71 -4.41 1.71 -17.20
C GLU A 71 -4.23 1.98 -18.71
N LEU A 72 -3.62 3.12 -19.04
CA LEU A 72 -3.32 3.54 -20.41
C LEU A 72 -2.04 2.84 -20.90
N GLY A 73 -1.91 2.68 -22.22
CA GLY A 73 -0.74 2.04 -22.84
C GLY A 73 0.61 2.76 -22.63
N ASP A 74 0.60 3.98 -22.09
CA ASP A 74 1.80 4.75 -21.71
C ASP A 74 2.16 4.65 -20.21
N GLY A 75 1.46 3.80 -19.46
CA GLY A 75 1.68 3.59 -18.03
C GLY A 75 1.03 4.64 -17.12
N ARG A 76 0.35 5.66 -17.67
CA ARG A 76 -0.53 6.53 -16.88
C ARG A 76 -1.84 5.80 -16.57
N PHE A 77 -2.62 6.35 -15.64
CA PHE A 77 -3.96 5.86 -15.37
C PHE A 77 -4.97 7.00 -15.16
N VAL A 78 -6.25 6.68 -15.36
CA VAL A 78 -7.39 7.56 -15.04
C VAL A 78 -8.25 6.84 -14.01
N LEU A 79 -8.62 7.53 -12.91
CA LEU A 79 -9.56 6.95 -11.94
C LEU A 79 -10.96 6.89 -12.56
N LEU A 80 -11.67 5.79 -12.32
CA LEU A 80 -13.00 5.55 -12.85
C LEU A 80 -14.02 5.50 -11.71
N SER A 81 -15.14 6.19 -11.90
CA SER A 81 -16.32 6.09 -11.06
C SER A 81 -17.56 5.98 -11.94
N SER A 82 -18.51 5.13 -11.57
CA SER A 82 -19.80 5.02 -12.25
C SER A 82 -20.90 4.67 -11.26
N GLU A 83 -22.08 5.22 -11.50
CA GLU A 83 -23.32 4.93 -10.77
C GLU A 83 -24.26 4.01 -11.59
N THR A 84 -23.98 3.84 -12.89
CA THR A 84 -24.88 3.18 -13.86
C THR A 84 -24.24 2.00 -14.60
N VAL A 85 -22.92 1.95 -14.71
CA VAL A 85 -22.17 0.88 -15.37
C VAL A 85 -21.47 0.03 -14.32
N ASP A 86 -21.70 -1.28 -14.33
CA ASP A 86 -20.93 -2.21 -13.51
C ASP A 86 -19.49 -2.34 -14.05
N LEU A 87 -18.57 -1.60 -13.45
CA LEU A 87 -17.15 -1.61 -13.81
C LEU A 87 -16.46 -2.95 -13.48
N ASN A 88 -16.98 -3.71 -12.51
CA ASN A 88 -16.38 -4.97 -12.08
C ASN A 88 -16.50 -6.05 -13.16
N GLY A 89 -17.56 -6.02 -13.96
CA GLY A 89 -17.75 -6.89 -15.13
C GLY A 89 -16.74 -6.70 -16.27
N TYR A 90 -15.88 -5.68 -16.20
CA TYR A 90 -14.85 -5.38 -17.21
C TYR A 90 -13.42 -5.44 -16.64
N VAL A 91 -13.22 -5.89 -15.40
CA VAL A 91 -11.89 -5.95 -14.78
C VAL A 91 -10.99 -6.94 -15.50
N GLY A 92 -9.83 -6.44 -15.96
CA GLY A 92 -8.85 -7.19 -16.75
C GLY A 92 -9.01 -7.04 -18.26
N GLU A 93 -10.14 -6.51 -18.73
CA GLU A 93 -10.43 -6.34 -20.16
C GLU A 93 -9.89 -5.02 -20.71
N GLU A 94 -9.56 -5.00 -22.01
CA GLU A 94 -9.22 -3.78 -22.75
C GLU A 94 -10.49 -3.16 -23.36
N ALA A 95 -10.74 -1.89 -23.05
CA ALA A 95 -11.98 -1.23 -23.42
C ALA A 95 -11.80 0.27 -23.74
N GLU A 96 -12.64 0.77 -24.66
CA GLU A 96 -12.91 2.20 -24.84
C GLU A 96 -13.93 2.64 -23.77
N VAL A 97 -13.49 3.48 -22.84
CA VAL A 97 -14.31 4.08 -21.78
C VAL A 97 -14.63 5.52 -22.18
N THR A 98 -15.91 5.89 -22.19
CA THR A 98 -16.39 7.25 -22.50
C THR A 98 -17.13 7.83 -21.31
N GLY A 99 -16.90 9.11 -21.03
CA GLY A 99 -17.59 9.81 -19.96
C GLY A 99 -17.16 11.26 -19.80
N SER A 100 -17.31 11.77 -18.59
CA SER A 100 -17.00 13.15 -18.21
C SER A 100 -15.83 13.18 -17.24
N ILE A 101 -14.80 14.00 -17.51
CA ILE A 101 -13.57 14.06 -16.71
C ILE A 101 -13.46 15.34 -15.87
N ARG A 102 -12.78 15.24 -14.73
CA ARG A 102 -12.37 16.39 -13.91
C ARG A 102 -11.04 16.10 -13.19
N PRO A 103 -10.31 17.14 -12.76
CA PRO A 103 -9.16 16.99 -11.87
C PRO A 103 -9.58 16.34 -10.54
N THR A 104 -8.70 15.55 -9.95
CA THR A 104 -8.86 15.03 -8.57
C THR A 104 -8.20 15.96 -7.56
N VAL A 105 -8.36 15.66 -6.27
CA VAL A 105 -7.60 16.33 -5.19
C VAL A 105 -6.16 15.79 -5.03
N GLU A 106 -5.83 14.67 -5.69
CA GLU A 106 -4.48 14.09 -5.76
C GLU A 106 -3.62 14.78 -6.82
N GLU A 107 -2.30 14.87 -6.60
CA GLU A 107 -1.31 15.66 -7.39
C GLU A 107 -1.42 15.54 -8.93
N GLY A 108 -2.33 16.31 -9.55
CA GLY A 108 -2.55 16.30 -11.00
C GLY A 108 -3.27 15.05 -11.52
N GLY A 109 -3.94 14.28 -10.66
CA GLY A 109 -4.76 13.14 -11.08
C GLY A 109 -6.01 13.57 -11.85
N THR A 110 -6.63 12.62 -12.56
CA THR A 110 -7.88 12.83 -13.28
C THR A 110 -8.85 11.69 -12.99
N ILE A 111 -10.10 12.04 -12.70
CA ILE A 111 -11.20 11.09 -12.51
C ILE A 111 -12.21 11.25 -13.64
N MET A 112 -12.65 10.12 -14.19
CA MET A 112 -13.72 10.01 -15.17
C MET A 112 -14.97 9.43 -14.51
N ARG A 113 -16.08 10.18 -14.60
CA ARG A 113 -17.44 9.66 -14.42
C ARG A 113 -17.81 8.89 -15.70
N VAL A 114 -17.86 7.57 -15.62
CA VAL A 114 -18.08 6.67 -16.76
C VAL A 114 -19.55 6.61 -17.13
N GLU A 115 -19.85 6.94 -18.38
CA GLU A 115 -21.20 6.91 -18.98
C GLU A 115 -21.39 5.70 -19.91
N ARG A 116 -20.32 5.22 -20.55
CA ARG A 116 -20.34 4.10 -21.49
C ARG A 116 -19.00 3.37 -21.54
N ILE A 117 -19.06 2.04 -21.67
CA ILE A 117 -17.90 1.19 -21.97
C ILE A 117 -18.17 0.44 -23.26
N ARG A 118 -17.13 0.28 -24.09
CA ARG A 118 -17.09 -0.63 -25.23
C ARG A 118 -15.88 -1.53 -25.10
N LEU A 119 -16.11 -2.83 -24.95
CA LEU A 119 -15.06 -3.83 -25.08
C LEU A 119 -14.41 -3.70 -26.46
N MET A 120 -13.08 -3.62 -26.48
CA MET A 120 -12.35 -3.83 -27.73
C MET A 120 -12.25 -5.34 -27.92
N GLU A 121 -12.67 -5.87 -29.06
CA GLU A 121 -12.46 -7.29 -29.38
C GLU A 121 -10.95 -7.54 -29.53
N SER A 122 -10.30 -7.88 -28.41
CA SER A 122 -8.99 -8.51 -28.39
C SER A 122 -9.06 -9.70 -29.33
N ALA A 123 -8.31 -9.61 -30.44
CA ALA A 123 -8.40 -10.53 -31.57
C ALA A 123 -8.14 -11.97 -31.10
N SER A 124 -9.24 -12.66 -30.79
CA SER A 124 -9.19 -13.88 -30.01
C SER A 124 -8.68 -14.99 -30.90
N VAL A 125 -7.43 -15.40 -30.64
CA VAL A 125 -6.75 -16.48 -31.34
C VAL A 125 -7.49 -17.80 -31.09
N SER A 126 -8.44 -18.09 -31.98
CA SER A 126 -9.30 -19.26 -31.96
C SER A 126 -8.46 -20.55 -32.05
N SER A 127 -8.19 -21.14 -30.88
CA SER A 127 -7.50 -22.42 -30.75
C SER A 127 -8.46 -23.57 -31.09
N THR A 128 -8.50 -23.92 -32.38
CA THR A 128 -9.29 -25.06 -32.88
C THR A 128 -8.83 -26.39 -32.28
N PRO A 129 -9.71 -27.19 -31.63
CA PRO A 129 -9.38 -28.55 -31.22
C PRO A 129 -9.50 -29.49 -32.43
N SER A 130 -8.36 -29.88 -33.03
CA SER A 130 -8.33 -30.86 -34.11
C SER A 130 -8.00 -32.25 -33.56
N SER A 131 -8.94 -33.20 -33.71
CA SER A 131 -8.76 -34.60 -33.37
C SER A 131 -9.21 -35.48 -34.53
N SER A 132 -8.28 -36.22 -35.14
CA SER A 132 -8.57 -37.37 -35.99
C SER A 132 -7.32 -38.26 -36.12
N ALA A 133 -7.53 -39.57 -36.16
CA ALA A 133 -6.49 -40.60 -36.03
C ALA A 133 -6.28 -41.41 -37.33
N ALA A 134 -5.11 -42.04 -37.50
CA ALA A 134 -4.96 -43.45 -37.92
C ALA A 134 -3.47 -43.87 -38.15
N ALA A 135 -3.11 -45.05 -37.61
CA ALA A 135 -2.27 -46.15 -38.16
C ALA A 135 -0.98 -45.84 -39.01
N ALA A 136 0.17 -46.55 -38.93
CA ALA A 136 0.64 -47.76 -38.23
C ALA A 136 2.21 -47.77 -38.24
N ALA A 137 3.03 -48.79 -37.89
CA ALA A 137 2.89 -50.17 -37.40
C ALA A 137 4.22 -50.64 -36.73
N SER A 138 4.18 -51.74 -35.94
CA SER A 138 5.24 -52.78 -35.72
C SER A 138 6.64 -52.39 -35.16
N SER A 139 7.31 -53.16 -34.29
CA SER A 139 6.97 -54.44 -33.59
C SER A 139 8.02 -54.84 -32.52
N SER A 140 7.59 -55.62 -31.50
CA SER A 140 8.38 -56.57 -30.64
C SER A 140 9.50 -56.00 -29.71
N SER A 141 9.77 -56.54 -28.50
CA SER A 141 9.38 -57.82 -27.83
C SER A 141 9.50 -57.81 -26.28
N SER A 142 8.74 -58.69 -25.60
CA SER A 142 9.06 -59.46 -24.34
C SER A 142 9.49 -58.75 -23.03
N SER A 143 9.12 -59.17 -21.79
CA SER A 143 8.15 -60.19 -21.29
C SER A 143 8.12 -60.25 -19.73
N LEU A 144 6.91 -60.28 -19.11
CA LEU A 144 6.51 -61.03 -17.87
C LEU A 144 7.22 -60.75 -16.50
N PRO A 145 6.70 -61.22 -15.32
CA PRO A 145 5.31 -61.56 -14.92
C PRO A 145 4.84 -61.05 -13.52
N SER A 146 3.52 -61.18 -13.26
CA SER A 146 2.81 -61.53 -12.01
C SER A 146 3.27 -61.12 -10.61
N SER A 147 2.33 -60.55 -9.83
CA SER A 147 1.83 -61.17 -8.58
C SER A 147 0.42 -60.68 -8.22
N SER A 148 -0.38 -61.55 -7.59
CA SER A 148 -1.83 -61.42 -7.46
C SER A 148 -2.32 -61.23 -6.02
N ALA A 149 -3.55 -60.71 -5.91
CA ALA A 149 -4.63 -61.13 -4.99
C ALA A 149 -4.73 -60.46 -3.58
N PRO A 150 -5.90 -60.52 -2.89
CA PRO A 150 -7.28 -60.34 -3.39
C PRO A 150 -8.21 -59.51 -2.43
N ALA A 151 -9.47 -59.30 -2.87
CA ALA A 151 -10.77 -59.36 -2.13
C ALA A 151 -10.87 -59.12 -0.60
N ALA A 152 -11.98 -58.64 -0.02
CA ALA A 152 -13.24 -58.02 -0.46
C ALA A 152 -14.08 -57.68 0.80
N SER A 153 -15.07 -56.77 0.73
CA SER A 153 -16.41 -56.94 1.37
C SER A 153 -17.34 -55.74 1.16
N SER A 154 -18.42 -55.99 0.45
CA SER A 154 -19.65 -55.18 0.37
C SER A 154 -20.58 -55.45 1.56
N VAL A 155 -21.26 -54.44 2.13
CA VAL A 155 -22.70 -54.47 2.50
C VAL A 155 -23.26 -53.00 2.62
N PRO A 156 -24.55 -52.70 2.90
CA PRO A 156 -25.37 -51.93 1.96
C PRO A 156 -25.85 -50.55 2.47
N ALA A 157 -26.67 -49.87 1.65
CA ALA A 157 -27.24 -48.55 1.92
C ALA A 157 -28.59 -48.57 2.68
N THR A 158 -28.82 -47.56 3.53
CA THR A 158 -30.15 -47.17 4.04
C THR A 158 -30.21 -45.65 4.31
N PRO A 159 -31.18 -44.90 3.74
CA PRO A 159 -31.55 -43.53 4.15
C PRO A 159 -32.72 -43.60 5.17
N PRO A 160 -33.42 -42.52 5.61
CA PRO A 160 -33.24 -41.06 5.41
C PRO A 160 -32.85 -40.43 6.80
N PRO A 161 -33.22 -39.20 7.26
CA PRO A 161 -33.93 -38.05 6.67
C PRO A 161 -33.13 -36.73 6.66
N ALA A 162 -33.81 -35.64 6.31
CA ALA A 162 -33.28 -34.27 6.31
C ALA A 162 -33.51 -33.56 7.66
N SER A 163 -32.53 -32.74 8.07
CA SER A 163 -32.72 -31.64 9.03
C SER A 163 -31.81 -30.48 8.63
N SER A 164 -32.40 -29.31 8.44
CA SER A 164 -31.69 -28.07 8.12
C SER A 164 -30.86 -27.59 9.31
N ALA A 165 -29.57 -27.35 9.10
CA ALA A 165 -28.71 -26.60 10.01
C ALA A 165 -27.74 -25.73 9.20
N ALA A 166 -27.48 -24.51 9.67
CA ALA A 166 -26.82 -23.48 8.89
C ALA A 166 -25.34 -23.78 8.61
N ALA A 167 -24.94 -23.66 7.34
CA ALA A 167 -23.54 -23.58 6.97
C ALA A 167 -23.04 -22.13 7.15
N SER A 168 -22.38 -21.89 8.28
CA SER A 168 -21.50 -20.73 8.47
C SER A 168 -20.15 -21.20 8.98
N SER A 169 -19.51 -22.08 8.19
CA SER A 169 -18.10 -22.42 8.34
C SER A 169 -17.26 -21.25 7.81
N VAL A 170 -17.04 -20.26 8.66
CA VAL A 170 -15.98 -19.27 8.44
C VAL A 170 -14.67 -20.06 8.36
N THR A 171 -13.96 -19.94 7.25
CA THR A 171 -12.60 -20.48 7.15
C THR A 171 -11.72 -19.67 8.09
N ASP A 172 -11.28 -20.31 9.19
CA ASP A 172 -10.20 -19.81 10.04
C ASP A 172 -8.93 -19.67 9.18
N THR A 173 -8.74 -18.49 8.60
CA THR A 173 -7.44 -18.06 8.12
C THR A 173 -6.57 -17.92 9.37
N PRO A 174 -5.40 -18.57 9.46
CA PRO A 174 -4.58 -18.55 10.66
C PRO A 174 -4.11 -17.11 10.91
N SER A 175 -4.75 -16.42 11.85
CA SER A 175 -4.33 -15.11 12.29
C SER A 175 -2.94 -15.23 12.89
N VAL A 176 -1.98 -14.54 12.27
CA VAL A 176 -0.59 -14.53 12.74
C VAL A 176 -0.60 -14.05 14.19
N ASP A 177 -0.10 -14.87 15.11
CA ASP A 177 0.05 -14.46 16.51
C ASP A 177 1.17 -13.40 16.59
N LEU A 178 0.77 -12.15 16.41
CA LEU A 178 1.64 -11.00 16.45
C LEU A 178 2.42 -10.92 17.77
N SER A 179 1.83 -11.38 18.89
CA SER A 179 2.50 -11.40 20.18
C SER A 179 3.67 -12.40 20.22
N ALA A 180 3.47 -13.59 19.64
CA ALA A 180 4.53 -14.58 19.46
C ALA A 180 5.59 -14.09 18.46
N GLN A 181 5.18 -13.40 17.38
CA GLN A 181 6.09 -12.81 16.40
C GLN A 181 6.99 -11.74 17.04
N ILE A 182 6.42 -10.77 17.77
CA ILE A 182 7.17 -9.76 18.54
C ILE A 182 8.14 -10.43 19.50
N ALA A 183 7.69 -11.44 20.26
CA ALA A 183 8.53 -12.15 21.21
C ALA A 183 9.65 -12.97 20.54
N ALA A 184 9.48 -13.42 19.29
CA ALA A 184 10.53 -14.07 18.51
C ALA A 184 11.56 -13.07 17.94
N MET A 185 11.10 -11.89 17.51
CA MET A 185 11.96 -10.79 17.03
C MET A 185 12.79 -10.19 18.17
N ALA A 186 12.17 -9.91 19.32
CA ALA A 186 12.84 -9.33 20.50
C ALA A 186 13.93 -10.24 21.11
N LYS A 187 13.91 -11.55 20.82
CA LYS A 187 14.94 -12.52 21.24
C LYS A 187 16.14 -12.58 20.28
N GLN A 188 16.08 -11.93 19.11
CA GLN A 188 17.18 -11.94 18.16
C GLN A 188 18.35 -11.07 18.65
N LYS A 189 19.56 -11.41 18.21
CA LYS A 189 20.74 -10.56 18.42
C LYS A 189 20.75 -9.44 17.39
N LEU A 190 20.66 -8.19 17.85
CA LEU A 190 20.57 -7.01 16.99
C LEU A 190 21.94 -6.39 16.64
N ASP A 191 23.04 -7.13 16.84
CA ASP A 191 24.38 -6.69 16.44
C ASP A 191 24.42 -6.36 14.93
N THR A 192 25.15 -5.32 14.52
CA THR A 192 25.35 -4.88 13.12
C THR A 192 25.58 -6.03 12.14
N ALA A 193 26.35 -7.05 12.54
CA ALA A 193 26.67 -8.21 11.70
C ALA A 193 25.46 -9.11 11.34
N ASN A 194 24.31 -8.92 11.98
CA ASN A 194 23.06 -9.64 11.66
C ASN A 194 22.12 -8.85 10.74
N TRP A 195 22.42 -7.58 10.44
CA TRP A 195 21.62 -6.73 9.53
C TRP A 195 22.13 -6.84 8.10
N THR A 196 22.10 -8.06 7.56
CA THR A 196 22.72 -8.40 6.26
C THR A 196 21.76 -8.33 5.08
N GLN A 197 20.51 -7.94 5.31
CA GLN A 197 19.51 -7.73 4.27
C GLN A 197 19.11 -6.25 4.22
N ALA A 198 18.52 -5.80 3.13
CA ALA A 198 17.89 -4.49 3.04
C ALA A 198 16.64 -4.57 2.17
N TYR A 199 15.60 -3.85 2.56
CA TYR A 199 14.53 -3.47 1.67
C TYR A 199 14.91 -2.15 0.98
N CYS A 200 14.97 -2.12 -0.34
CA CYS A 200 15.12 -0.88 -1.11
C CYS A 200 13.82 -0.57 -1.86
N ALA A 201 13.29 0.63 -1.65
CA ALA A 201 12.13 1.13 -2.38
C ALA A 201 12.49 1.40 -3.86
N PRO A 202 11.50 1.46 -4.76
CA PRO A 202 11.73 1.81 -6.16
C PRO A 202 12.50 3.15 -6.33
N PRO A 203 13.25 3.35 -7.43
CA PRO A 203 14.07 4.55 -7.64
C PRO A 203 13.32 5.90 -7.57
N THR A 204 12.00 5.90 -7.79
CA THR A 204 11.12 7.08 -7.64
C THR A 204 10.97 7.55 -6.19
N ILE A 205 11.24 6.67 -5.24
CA ILE A 205 11.14 6.87 -3.78
C ILE A 205 12.53 6.91 -3.14
N GLY A 206 13.38 5.96 -3.55
CA GLY A 206 14.84 6.05 -3.39
C GLY A 206 15.38 5.91 -1.97
N PHE A 207 14.77 5.11 -1.09
CA PHE A 207 15.34 4.76 0.23
C PHE A 207 15.64 3.27 0.37
N CYS A 208 16.62 2.93 1.21
CA CYS A 208 16.88 1.57 1.65
C CYS A 208 16.83 1.49 3.19
N VAL A 209 16.16 0.45 3.70
CA VAL A 209 16.01 0.15 5.13
C VAL A 209 16.73 -1.17 5.42
N PRO A 210 17.64 -1.22 6.40
CA PRO A 210 18.30 -2.46 6.77
C PRO A 210 17.31 -3.42 7.44
N ILE A 211 17.37 -4.70 7.08
CA ILE A 211 16.54 -5.76 7.63
C ILE A 211 17.44 -6.83 8.27
N HIS A 212 17.03 -7.31 9.44
CA HIS A 212 17.72 -8.39 10.14
C HIS A 212 17.63 -9.70 9.35
N ARG A 213 18.72 -10.46 9.31
CA ARG A 213 18.87 -11.65 8.46
C ARG A 213 17.85 -12.78 8.72
N ASN A 214 17.21 -12.78 9.88
CA ASN A 214 16.19 -13.77 10.27
C ASN A 214 14.76 -13.23 10.14
N TRP A 215 14.56 -12.04 9.56
CA TRP A 215 13.26 -11.43 9.36
C TRP A 215 12.89 -11.41 7.87
N TYR A 216 11.60 -11.39 7.62
CA TYR A 216 10.97 -11.25 6.32
C TYR A 216 10.39 -9.84 6.20
N PHE A 217 10.26 -9.35 4.97
CA PHE A 217 9.64 -8.07 4.69
C PHE A 217 8.76 -8.17 3.45
N LYS A 218 7.64 -7.42 3.43
CA LYS A 218 6.78 -7.27 2.25
C LYS A 218 6.42 -5.81 2.06
N SER A 219 6.55 -5.34 0.82
CA SER A 219 6.14 -4.00 0.41
C SER A 219 4.70 -4.07 -0.11
N PHE A 220 3.85 -3.19 0.38
CA PHE A 220 2.45 -3.09 -0.07
C PHE A 220 2.22 -1.89 -1.00
N GLY A 221 3.23 -1.04 -1.19
CA GLY A 221 3.14 0.13 -2.05
C GLY A 221 2.50 1.31 -1.30
N THR A 222 1.70 2.11 -1.98
CA THR A 222 0.88 3.17 -1.36
C THR A 222 -0.17 2.58 -0.41
N ALA A 223 -0.41 3.22 0.74
CA ALA A 223 -1.43 2.86 1.72
C ALA A 223 -2.27 4.07 2.13
N SER A 224 -3.37 3.86 2.87
CA SER A 224 -4.33 4.91 3.26
C SER A 224 -3.73 6.08 4.04
N GLU A 225 -2.65 5.84 4.79
CA GLU A 225 -1.97 6.83 5.63
C GLU A 225 -0.50 7.07 5.23
N ALA A 226 -0.03 6.41 4.16
CA ALA A 226 1.37 6.42 3.76
C ALA A 226 1.54 6.38 2.24
N LEU A 227 2.39 7.27 1.72
CA LEU A 227 2.84 7.29 0.33
C LEU A 227 3.60 6.01 -0.05
N TRP A 228 4.16 5.31 0.94
CA TRP A 228 4.74 3.98 0.78
C TRP A 228 4.71 3.21 2.10
N HIS A 229 4.39 1.93 2.05
CA HIS A 229 4.21 1.06 3.21
C HIS A 229 4.93 -0.29 3.01
N VAL A 230 5.70 -0.68 4.03
CA VAL A 230 6.44 -1.94 4.11
C VAL A 230 6.26 -2.51 5.51
N GLU A 231 6.00 -3.81 5.61
CA GLU A 231 5.97 -4.51 6.90
C GLU A 231 7.14 -5.48 7.02
N VAL A 232 7.58 -5.71 8.26
CA VAL A 232 8.71 -6.57 8.63
C VAL A 232 8.32 -7.44 9.84
N GLY A 233 8.66 -8.74 9.78
CA GLY A 233 8.23 -9.74 10.78
C GLY A 233 9.16 -10.96 10.83
N SER A 234 8.99 -11.83 11.83
CA SER A 234 9.78 -13.07 11.94
C SER A 234 9.24 -14.27 11.16
N GLN A 235 8.21 -14.07 10.33
CA GLN A 235 7.55 -15.08 9.48
C GLN A 235 7.20 -14.44 8.14
N SER A 236 6.83 -15.23 7.12
CA SER A 236 6.33 -14.65 5.86
C SER A 236 5.14 -13.73 6.15
N ILE A 237 5.09 -12.62 5.42
CA ILE A 237 4.02 -11.64 5.48
C ILE A 237 3.28 -11.77 4.16
N GLU A 238 1.98 -12.02 4.18
CA GLU A 238 1.15 -12.08 3.00
C GLU A 238 0.17 -10.91 2.89
N SER A 239 -0.38 -10.46 4.01
CA SER A 239 -1.38 -9.38 4.12
C SER A 239 -0.87 -8.21 4.94
N VAL A 240 -1.47 -7.03 4.78
CA VAL A 240 -1.23 -5.86 5.65
C VAL A 240 -1.73 -6.17 7.06
N GLY A 241 -0.95 -5.78 8.07
CA GLY A 241 -1.21 -6.01 9.50
C GLY A 241 -0.56 -7.28 10.07
N GLU A 242 0.25 -8.00 9.28
CA GLU A 242 0.90 -9.26 9.71
C GLU A 242 2.34 -9.04 10.23
N GLY A 243 2.99 -7.93 9.90
CA GLY A 243 4.33 -7.61 10.41
C GLY A 243 4.34 -6.78 11.70
N ALA A 244 5.23 -7.11 12.63
CA ALA A 244 5.42 -6.38 13.89
C ALA A 244 6.17 -5.04 13.77
N ILE A 245 6.80 -4.74 12.64
CA ILE A 245 7.39 -3.42 12.36
C ILE A 245 6.82 -2.92 11.02
N ALA A 246 6.24 -1.72 11.02
CA ALA A 246 5.82 -1.00 9.82
C ALA A 246 6.81 0.12 9.49
N VAL A 247 7.13 0.28 8.21
CA VAL A 247 7.91 1.41 7.68
C VAL A 247 7.05 2.18 6.68
N ASN A 248 6.79 3.43 7.01
CA ASN A 248 5.87 4.30 6.29
C ASN A 248 6.62 5.51 5.74
N LEU A 249 6.52 5.79 4.44
CA LEU A 249 6.82 7.10 3.88
C LEU A 249 5.55 7.96 3.98
N VAL A 250 5.63 9.10 4.63
CA VAL A 250 4.49 9.98 4.93
C VAL A 250 4.77 11.39 4.37
N GLY A 251 3.71 12.09 3.95
CA GLY A 251 3.79 13.49 3.52
C GLY A 251 4.00 14.47 4.67
N GLY A 252 4.53 15.66 4.35
CA GLY A 252 4.94 16.68 5.32
C GLY A 252 6.36 16.48 5.84
N SER A 253 6.96 17.54 6.39
CA SER A 253 8.26 17.53 7.08
C SER A 253 8.13 17.32 8.59
N LEU A 254 9.15 16.72 9.23
CA LEU A 254 9.18 16.48 10.67
C LEU A 254 9.10 17.77 11.50
N SER A 255 9.53 18.90 10.92
CA SER A 255 9.42 20.24 11.50
C SER A 255 7.97 20.59 11.87
N THR A 256 6.99 20.23 11.02
CA THR A 256 5.57 20.49 11.29
C THR A 256 5.03 19.65 12.45
N LYS A 257 5.60 18.46 12.67
CA LYS A 257 5.29 17.56 13.79
C LYS A 257 6.04 17.89 15.08
N GLY A 258 6.96 18.87 15.08
CA GLY A 258 7.84 19.16 16.21
C GLY A 258 8.75 17.98 16.57
N VAL A 259 9.25 17.26 15.56
CA VAL A 259 10.18 16.13 15.69
C VAL A 259 11.49 16.48 14.98
N ALA A 260 12.63 16.02 15.52
CA ALA A 260 13.93 16.15 14.86
C ALA A 260 14.28 14.88 14.08
N ASP A 261 15.01 15.02 12.97
CA ASP A 261 15.55 13.88 12.20
C ASP A 261 16.37 12.93 13.10
N GLY A 262 16.24 11.63 12.87
CA GLY A 262 16.92 10.58 13.64
C GLY A 262 16.33 10.30 15.02
N THR A 263 15.28 11.02 15.45
CA THR A 263 14.67 10.82 16.78
C THR A 263 13.90 9.50 16.84
N VAL A 264 13.98 8.82 17.98
CA VAL A 264 13.09 7.72 18.36
C VAL A 264 12.26 8.15 19.57
N ARG A 265 10.93 8.00 19.49
CA ARG A 265 9.98 8.26 20.58
C ARG A 265 9.31 6.95 21.02
N VAL A 266 8.99 6.85 22.30
CA VAL A 266 8.24 5.72 22.87
C VAL A 266 6.91 6.26 23.38
N ASP A 267 5.83 5.84 22.74
CA ASP A 267 4.47 6.32 22.96
C ASP A 267 3.61 5.14 23.45
N GLY A 268 3.56 4.98 24.77
CA GLY A 268 2.82 3.91 25.44
C GLY A 268 3.38 2.51 25.14
N SER A 269 2.58 1.69 24.45
CA SER A 269 2.98 0.34 24.01
C SER A 269 3.72 0.33 22.67
N SER A 270 3.91 1.49 22.04
CA SER A 270 4.53 1.64 20.72
C SER A 270 5.83 2.46 20.79
N VAL A 271 6.66 2.29 19.76
CA VAL A 271 7.89 3.06 19.52
C VAL A 271 7.89 3.52 18.07
N ARG A 272 8.25 4.78 17.83
CA ARG A 272 8.33 5.39 16.50
C ARG A 272 9.67 6.06 16.27
N GLY A 273 10.41 5.57 15.29
CA GLY A 273 11.59 6.22 14.73
C GLY A 273 11.22 7.14 13.58
N TYR A 274 11.90 8.27 13.46
CA TYR A 274 11.61 9.30 12.46
C TYR A 274 12.86 9.66 11.67
N ARG A 275 12.75 9.71 10.33
CA ARG A 275 13.78 10.25 9.43
C ARG A 275 13.20 11.27 8.45
N GLU A 276 13.82 12.44 8.34
CA GLU A 276 13.44 13.43 7.33
C GLU A 276 13.76 12.88 5.93
N TRP A 277 12.88 13.11 4.95
CA TRP A 277 13.06 12.64 3.57
C TRP A 277 12.88 13.74 2.53
N THR A 278 13.18 13.43 1.27
CA THR A 278 13.13 14.41 0.19
C THR A 278 11.70 14.84 -0.15
N LYS A 279 11.54 16.10 -0.58
CA LYS A 279 10.28 16.70 -1.09
C LYS A 279 9.15 16.84 -0.04
N ASP A 280 9.46 17.38 1.14
CA ASP A 280 8.49 17.55 2.24
C ASP A 280 7.78 16.21 2.58
N ARG A 281 8.61 15.20 2.84
CA ARG A 281 8.20 13.85 3.25
C ARG A 281 9.10 13.39 4.37
N HIS A 282 8.68 12.39 5.13
CA HIS A 282 9.49 11.75 6.15
C HIS A 282 9.17 10.26 6.22
N ILE A 283 10.08 9.49 6.80
CA ILE A 283 9.91 8.07 7.04
C ILE A 283 9.65 7.85 8.53
N GLU A 284 8.59 7.13 8.83
CA GLU A 284 8.23 6.67 10.17
C GLU A 284 8.41 5.16 10.26
N ILE A 285 9.19 4.70 11.24
CA ILE A 285 9.39 3.28 11.54
C ILE A 285 8.65 2.99 12.85
N VAL A 286 7.55 2.26 12.79
CA VAL A 286 6.63 2.02 13.91
C VAL A 286 6.70 0.56 14.35
N ALA A 287 6.83 0.30 15.64
CA ALA A 287 6.76 -1.03 16.21
C ALA A 287 6.17 -1.02 17.63
N PRO A 288 5.84 -2.18 18.21
CA PRO A 288 5.67 -2.34 19.66
C PRO A 288 6.96 -2.01 20.42
N ALA A 289 6.84 -1.42 21.61
CA ALA A 289 7.97 -0.92 22.41
C ALA A 289 9.05 -1.99 22.72
N ALA A 290 8.67 -3.28 22.74
CA ALA A 290 9.61 -4.40 22.87
C ALA A 290 10.66 -4.49 21.73
N LEU A 291 10.43 -3.81 20.60
CA LEU A 291 11.32 -3.75 19.44
C LEU A 291 12.05 -2.40 19.32
N GLN A 292 12.10 -1.58 20.38
CA GLN A 292 12.76 -0.25 20.38
C GLN A 292 14.17 -0.27 19.80
N ALA A 293 15.03 -1.21 20.22
CA ALA A 293 16.40 -1.31 19.72
C ALA A 293 16.49 -1.63 18.21
N ALA A 294 15.48 -2.33 17.66
CA ALA A 294 15.39 -2.58 16.22
C ALA A 294 14.97 -1.33 15.46
N VAL A 295 13.95 -0.61 15.96
CA VAL A 295 13.50 0.67 15.39
C VAL A 295 14.62 1.70 15.42
N GLU A 296 15.35 1.81 16.52
CA GLU A 296 16.50 2.71 16.65
C GLU A 296 17.59 2.37 15.63
N TYR A 297 17.97 1.09 15.51
CA TYR A 297 18.96 0.67 14.52
C TYR A 297 18.51 1.01 13.08
N MET A 298 17.28 0.63 12.71
CA MET A 298 16.71 0.90 11.39
C MET A 298 16.62 2.40 11.09
N THR A 299 16.27 3.21 12.08
CA THR A 299 16.21 4.68 11.97
C THR A 299 17.60 5.26 11.67
N GLN A 300 18.61 4.86 12.43
CA GLN A 300 19.99 5.37 12.29
C GLN A 300 20.66 4.91 10.98
N HIS A 301 20.35 3.71 10.50
CA HIS A 301 21.01 3.09 9.34
C HIS A 301 20.17 3.14 8.05
N LEU A 302 19.06 3.88 8.03
CA LEU A 302 18.31 4.16 6.81
C LEU A 302 19.15 5.05 5.89
N SER A 303 19.30 4.62 4.64
CA SER A 303 20.10 5.28 3.61
C SER A 303 19.25 5.70 2.41
N ALA A 304 19.74 6.68 1.65
CA ALA A 304 19.25 6.89 0.29
C ALA A 304 19.75 5.75 -0.59
N MET A 305 18.90 5.30 -1.51
CA MET A 305 19.36 4.60 -2.69
C MET A 305 20.16 5.61 -3.50
N GLU A 306 21.48 5.45 -3.56
CA GLU A 306 22.30 6.27 -4.46
C GLU A 306 21.78 6.06 -5.88
N ALA A 307 21.31 7.15 -6.51
CA ALA A 307 21.01 7.12 -7.93
C ALA A 307 22.35 6.93 -8.66
N GLU A 308 22.58 5.72 -9.17
CA GLU A 308 23.74 5.40 -10.02
C GLU A 308 23.92 6.52 -11.06
N PRO A 309 25.02 7.29 -11.03
CA PRO A 309 25.16 8.47 -11.86
C PRO A 309 25.55 8.11 -13.30
N GLY A 310 24.60 7.56 -14.05
CA GLY A 310 24.71 7.40 -15.51
C GLY A 310 24.19 6.06 -16.05
N ALA A 311 22.88 5.98 -16.29
CA ALA A 311 22.26 5.02 -17.20
C ALA A 311 21.47 5.79 -18.29
#